data_AF-A0A1F7W2C9-F1
#
_entry.id   AF-A0A1F7W2C9-F1
#
_cell.length_a   1.000
_cell.length_b   1.000
_cell.length_c   1.000
_cell.angle_alpha   90.00
_cell.angle_beta   90.00
_cell.angle_gamma   90.00
#
_symmetry.space_group_name_H-M   'P 1'
#
loop_
_entity.id
_entity.type
_entity.pdbx_description
1 polymer ?
#
loop_
_entity_poly.entity_id
_entity_poly.type
_entity_poly.pdbx_seq_one_letter_code
_entity_poly.pdbx_strand_id
1 'polypeptide(L)'
;MNEDDLFGKFRVSPEYKAELAKIVDSEGHAHRERAMDLIRKYYLDNPLSPKKPFSNELRNRVAKLLGLESPEDLKRLKFYTSVGKKEDSPLDFWHGIDSWIEYTPKDKKEPIVVTIDGTIREKKDDAKADLLVKDVPDKSIDANKFAVMVDVFAQRAAELFGAEKEEKPPTVKTLLSGGVVRRRRVGE
;
A
#
# COMPACT_ATOMS: atom_id res chain seq x y z
N MET A 1 7.33 7.54 11.72
CA MET A 1 7.76 6.32 11.00
C MET A 1 8.31 6.73 9.65
N ASN A 2 9.36 6.06 9.18
CA ASN A 2 9.88 6.21 7.82
C ASN A 2 9.28 5.13 6.89
N GLU A 3 9.65 5.14 5.61
CA GLU A 3 9.14 4.20 4.61
C GLU A 3 9.52 2.73 4.91
N ASP A 4 10.71 2.47 5.48
CA ASP A 4 11.09 1.12 5.92
C ASP A 4 10.17 0.64 7.05
N ASP A 5 9.86 1.50 8.03
CA ASP A 5 8.93 1.16 9.11
C ASP A 5 7.52 0.82 8.58
N LEU A 6 7.07 1.55 7.56
CA LEU A 6 5.74 1.38 6.95
C LEU A 6 5.65 0.16 6.04
N PHE A 7 6.59 0.03 5.10
CA PHE A 7 6.50 -0.90 3.97
C PHE A 7 7.52 -2.03 4.03
N GLY A 8 8.62 -1.81 4.74
CA GLY A 8 9.76 -2.71 4.80
C GLY A 8 10.67 -2.51 3.60
N LYS A 9 11.92 -2.95 3.72
CA LYS A 9 12.89 -2.89 2.62
C LYS A 9 12.69 -3.99 1.60
N PHE A 10 12.77 -3.60 0.33
CA PHE A 10 12.90 -4.55 -0.77
C PHE A 10 14.23 -5.29 -0.66
N ARG A 11 14.17 -6.62 -0.71
CA ARG A 11 15.33 -7.49 -0.66
C ARG A 11 15.75 -7.90 -2.07
N VAL A 12 17.02 -7.68 -2.37
CA VAL A 12 17.57 -7.93 -3.70
C VAL A 12 18.33 -9.26 -3.75
N SER A 13 18.04 -10.08 -4.76
CA SER A 13 18.81 -11.28 -5.09
C SER A 13 19.89 -11.00 -6.16
N PRO A 14 20.93 -11.84 -6.28
CA PRO A 14 21.91 -11.73 -7.38
C PRO A 14 21.27 -11.80 -8.77
N GLU A 15 20.25 -12.66 -8.94
CA GLU A 15 19.53 -12.83 -10.20
C GLU A 15 18.74 -11.57 -10.56
N TYR A 16 18.11 -10.93 -9.57
CA TYR A 16 17.47 -9.63 -9.77
C TYR A 16 18.49 -8.59 -10.27
N LYS A 17 19.68 -8.49 -9.65
CA LYS A 17 20.70 -7.51 -10.08
C LYS A 17 21.16 -7.76 -11.51
N ALA A 18 21.36 -9.03 -11.87
CA ALA A 18 21.78 -9.41 -13.21
C ALA A 18 20.73 -9.05 -14.27
N GLU A 19 19.45 -9.25 -13.98
CA GLU A 19 18.36 -8.84 -14.88
C GLU A 19 18.13 -7.33 -14.88
N LEU A 20 18.29 -6.67 -13.72
CA LEU A 20 18.18 -5.22 -13.60
C LEU A 20 19.17 -4.52 -14.52
N ALA A 21 20.43 -4.99 -14.53
CA ALA A 21 21.50 -4.47 -15.37
C ALA A 21 21.17 -4.51 -16.88
N LYS A 22 20.23 -5.34 -17.31
CA LYS A 22 19.79 -5.45 -18.72
C LYS A 22 18.71 -4.45 -19.10
N ILE A 23 17.98 -3.91 -18.12
CA ILE A 23 16.83 -3.04 -18.35
C ILE A 23 17.09 -1.58 -17.94
N VAL A 24 18.15 -1.32 -17.19
CA VAL A 24 18.58 0.04 -16.83
C VAL A 24 19.42 0.66 -17.96
N ASP A 25 19.26 1.96 -18.16
CA ASP A 25 20.11 2.76 -19.04
C ASP A 25 21.44 3.15 -18.37
N SER A 26 22.26 3.95 -19.07
CA SER A 26 23.55 4.42 -18.57
C SER A 26 23.47 5.26 -17.29
N GLU A 27 22.30 5.80 -16.96
CA GLU A 27 22.09 6.59 -15.74
C GLU A 27 21.54 5.74 -14.58
N GLY A 28 21.24 4.46 -14.84
CA GLY A 28 20.61 3.55 -13.89
C GLY A 28 19.08 3.70 -13.83
N HIS A 29 18.47 4.36 -14.82
CA HIS A 29 17.03 4.50 -14.90
C HIS A 29 16.42 3.34 -15.70
N ALA A 30 15.27 2.84 -15.27
CA ALA A 30 14.53 1.78 -15.93
C ALA A 30 13.08 2.21 -16.15
N HIS A 31 12.45 1.75 -17.23
CA HIS A 31 11.03 1.99 -17.46
C HIS A 31 10.18 1.42 -16.30
N ARG A 32 9.21 2.18 -15.82
CA ARG A 32 8.41 1.87 -14.62
C ARG A 32 7.85 0.44 -14.64
N GLU A 33 7.20 0.06 -15.74
CA GLU A 33 6.57 -1.25 -15.89
C GLU A 33 7.58 -2.39 -15.85
N ARG A 34 8.74 -2.22 -16.52
CA ARG A 34 9.80 -3.22 -16.50
C ARG A 34 10.40 -3.39 -15.11
N ALA A 35 10.57 -2.29 -14.37
CA ALA A 35 11.03 -2.34 -12.98
C ALA A 35 10.02 -3.06 -12.07
N MET A 36 8.72 -2.76 -12.21
CA MET A 36 7.67 -3.48 -11.47
C MET A 36 7.65 -4.97 -11.78
N ASP A 37 7.69 -5.36 -13.07
CA ASP A 37 7.70 -6.76 -13.49
C ASP A 37 8.93 -7.50 -12.95
N LEU A 38 10.07 -6.82 -12.92
CA LEU A 38 11.29 -7.39 -12.38
C LEU A 38 11.17 -7.63 -10.87
N ILE A 39 10.65 -6.66 -10.11
CA ILE A 39 10.41 -6.83 -8.68
C ILE A 39 9.42 -7.98 -8.46
N ARG A 40 8.29 -8.02 -9.18
CA ARG A 40 7.31 -9.13 -9.07
C ARG A 40 7.96 -10.50 -9.26
N LYS A 41 8.82 -10.63 -10.27
CA LYS A 41 9.47 -11.89 -10.64
C LYS A 41 10.47 -12.37 -9.60
N TYR A 42 11.20 -11.46 -8.97
CA TYR A 42 12.26 -11.79 -8.02
C TYR A 42 11.92 -11.38 -6.57
N TYR A 43 10.65 -11.15 -6.27
CA TYR A 43 10.22 -10.72 -4.94
C TYR A 43 10.48 -11.84 -3.93
N LEU A 44 11.37 -11.59 -2.98
CA LEU A 44 11.81 -12.61 -2.02
C LEU A 44 10.87 -12.77 -0.81
N ASP A 45 10.04 -11.77 -0.53
CA ASP A 45 9.05 -11.83 0.54
C ASP A 45 7.67 -12.28 0.00
N ASN A 46 6.75 -12.63 0.90
CA ASN A 46 5.41 -13.06 0.49
C ASN A 46 4.50 -11.84 0.26
N PRO A 47 4.08 -11.54 -0.99
CA PRO A 47 3.23 -10.37 -1.26
C PRO A 47 1.79 -10.53 -0.75
N LEU A 48 1.38 -11.75 -0.37
CA LEU A 48 0.09 -12.03 0.26
C LEU A 48 0.09 -11.77 1.76
N SER A 49 1.28 -11.63 2.37
CA SER A 49 1.43 -11.41 3.81
C SER A 49 2.64 -10.52 4.07
N PRO A 50 2.53 -9.21 3.76
CA PRO A 50 3.59 -8.27 4.06
C PRO A 50 3.83 -8.22 5.57
N LYS A 51 5.10 -8.12 5.98
CA LYS A 51 5.52 -8.27 7.39
C LYS A 51 5.30 -7.02 8.23
N LYS A 52 5.31 -5.84 7.62
CA LYS A 52 5.16 -4.57 8.36
C LYS A 52 3.70 -4.35 8.76
N PRO A 53 3.41 -3.89 10.00
CA PRO A 53 2.05 -3.74 10.49
C PRO A 53 1.16 -2.90 9.57
N PHE A 54 1.68 -1.76 9.08
CA PHE A 54 0.92 -0.87 8.20
C PHE A 54 0.55 -1.57 6.88
N SER A 55 1.51 -2.09 6.13
CA SER A 55 1.23 -2.81 4.88
C SER A 55 0.31 -4.01 5.06
N ASN A 56 0.45 -4.74 6.16
CA ASN A 56 -0.39 -5.90 6.46
C ASN A 56 -1.84 -5.49 6.69
N GLU A 57 -2.06 -4.52 7.58
CA GLU A 57 -3.41 -4.05 7.89
C GLU A 57 -4.05 -3.32 6.71
N LEU A 58 -3.27 -2.53 5.96
CA LEU A 58 -3.72 -1.89 4.72
C LEU A 58 -4.25 -2.94 3.72
N ARG A 59 -3.46 -3.97 3.42
CA ARG A 59 -3.88 -5.05 2.51
C ARG A 59 -5.14 -5.75 3.02
N ASN A 60 -5.20 -6.10 4.30
CA ASN A 60 -6.35 -6.80 4.88
C ASN A 60 -7.62 -5.93 4.85
N ARG A 61 -7.48 -4.63 5.08
CA ARG A 61 -8.60 -3.69 5.04
C ARG A 61 -9.11 -3.47 3.62
N VAL A 62 -8.20 -3.35 2.65
CA VAL A 62 -8.57 -3.31 1.22
C VAL A 62 -9.28 -4.60 0.81
N ALA A 63 -8.78 -5.77 1.21
CA ALA A 63 -9.44 -7.05 0.94
C ALA A 63 -10.87 -7.08 1.46
N LYS A 64 -11.10 -6.60 2.69
CA LYS A 64 -12.43 -6.51 3.28
C LYS A 64 -13.35 -5.58 2.48
N LEU A 65 -12.88 -4.40 2.11
CA LEU A 65 -13.66 -3.43 1.33
C LEU A 65 -14.00 -3.93 -0.08
N LEU A 66 -13.14 -4.77 -0.66
CA LEU A 66 -13.39 -5.43 -1.95
C LEU A 66 -14.25 -6.71 -1.82
N GLY A 67 -14.69 -7.07 -0.62
CA GLY A 67 -15.47 -8.29 -0.38
C GLY A 67 -14.70 -9.58 -0.64
N LEU A 68 -13.38 -9.59 -0.45
CA LEU A 68 -12.53 -10.76 -0.64
C LEU A 68 -12.54 -11.62 0.63
N GLU A 69 -13.32 -12.70 0.64
CA GLU A 69 -13.50 -13.55 1.83
C GLU A 69 -12.78 -14.90 1.72
N SER A 70 -12.71 -15.48 0.52
CA SER A 70 -12.09 -16.79 0.33
C SER A 70 -10.57 -16.72 0.23
N PRO A 71 -9.82 -17.77 0.60
CA PRO A 71 -8.38 -17.85 0.37
C PRO A 71 -7.98 -17.61 -1.08
N GLU A 72 -8.79 -18.07 -2.03
CA GLU A 72 -8.62 -17.87 -3.48
C GLU A 72 -8.79 -16.40 -3.86
N ASP A 73 -9.78 -15.73 -3.29
CA ASP A 73 -10.01 -14.30 -3.52
C ASP A 73 -8.88 -13.44 -2.94
N LEU A 74 -8.40 -13.79 -1.74
CA LEU A 74 -7.28 -13.10 -1.11
C LEU A 74 -5.99 -13.21 -1.93
N LYS A 75 -5.77 -14.31 -2.67
CA LYS A 75 -4.60 -14.46 -3.57
C LYS A 75 -4.59 -13.43 -4.71
N ARG A 76 -5.74 -12.84 -5.04
CA ARG A 76 -5.89 -11.81 -6.08
C ARG A 76 -5.45 -10.42 -5.63
N LEU A 77 -5.18 -10.22 -4.33
CA LEU A 77 -4.70 -8.96 -3.77
C LEU A 77 -3.27 -9.14 -3.21
N LYS A 78 -2.32 -8.41 -3.77
CA LYS A 78 -0.90 -8.52 -3.45
C LYS A 78 -0.31 -7.15 -3.11
N PHE A 79 0.61 -7.14 -2.15
CA PHE A 79 1.35 -5.96 -1.73
C PHE A 79 2.84 -6.16 -1.98
N TYR A 80 3.49 -5.17 -2.58
CA TYR A 80 4.91 -5.17 -2.86
C TYR A 80 5.55 -3.90 -2.31
N THR A 81 6.77 -4.03 -1.78
CA THR A 81 7.63 -2.88 -1.47
C THR A 81 8.74 -2.77 -2.51
N SER A 82 9.07 -1.52 -2.85
CA SER A 82 10.24 -1.12 -3.62
C SER A 82 11.21 -0.28 -2.78
N VAL A 83 10.94 -0.02 -1.50
CA VAL A 83 11.84 0.78 -0.63
C VAL A 83 13.25 0.22 -0.66
N GLY A 84 14.20 1.02 -1.15
CA GLY A 84 15.54 0.54 -1.44
C GLY A 84 16.53 1.66 -1.73
N LYS A 85 17.73 1.27 -2.14
CA LYS A 85 18.75 2.23 -2.62
C LYS A 85 18.62 2.40 -4.13
N LYS A 86 19.20 3.48 -4.65
CA LYS A 86 19.25 3.78 -6.10
C LYS A 86 19.65 2.57 -6.96
N GLU A 87 20.69 1.83 -6.56
CA GLU A 87 21.19 0.69 -7.35
C GLU A 87 20.29 -0.55 -7.28
N ASP A 88 19.43 -0.62 -6.25
CA ASP A 88 18.63 -1.79 -5.91
C ASP A 88 17.16 -1.61 -6.32
N SER A 89 16.67 -0.37 -6.34
CA SER A 89 15.29 -0.02 -6.67
C SER A 89 15.20 1.29 -7.45
N PRO A 90 15.25 1.20 -8.80
CA PRO A 90 14.92 2.34 -9.65
C PRO A 90 13.49 2.84 -9.48
N LEU A 91 12.58 1.98 -9.00
CA LEU A 91 11.18 2.31 -8.80
C LEU A 91 10.98 3.32 -7.65
N ASP A 92 11.68 3.11 -6.53
CA ASP A 92 11.75 4.08 -5.44
C ASP A 92 12.48 5.34 -5.92
N PHE A 93 13.74 5.20 -6.35
CA PHE A 93 14.61 6.35 -6.57
C PHE A 93 14.18 7.28 -7.72
N TRP A 94 13.76 6.71 -8.86
CA TRP A 94 13.43 7.50 -10.06
C TRP A 94 11.94 7.75 -10.25
N HIS A 95 11.12 6.76 -9.90
CA HIS A 95 9.66 6.84 -10.06
C HIS A 95 8.94 7.37 -8.82
N GLY A 96 9.60 7.41 -7.66
CA GLY A 96 8.99 7.88 -6.41
C GLY A 96 7.86 6.96 -5.96
N ILE A 97 8.05 5.66 -6.11
CA ILE A 97 7.09 4.63 -5.72
C ILE A 97 7.79 3.74 -4.70
N ASP A 98 7.39 3.86 -3.44
CA ASP A 98 7.93 3.08 -2.33
C ASP A 98 7.28 1.71 -2.21
N SER A 99 6.01 1.63 -2.60
CA SER A 99 5.26 0.38 -2.62
C SER A 99 4.09 0.45 -3.58
N TRP A 100 3.44 -0.70 -3.81
CA TRP A 100 2.16 -0.74 -4.50
C TRP A 100 1.32 -1.92 -4.01
N ILE A 101 0.01 -1.77 -4.19
CA ILE A 101 -0.97 -2.84 -4.03
C ILE A 101 -1.57 -3.13 -5.40
N GLU A 102 -1.69 -4.41 -5.74
CA GLU A 102 -2.29 -4.84 -6.99
C GLU A 102 -3.45 -5.78 -6.74
N TYR A 103 -4.52 -5.59 -7.50
CA TYR A 103 -5.73 -6.38 -7.44
C TYR A 103 -6.07 -6.91 -8.83
N THR A 104 -6.32 -8.22 -8.94
CA THR A 104 -6.81 -8.84 -10.17
C THR A 104 -8.31 -9.19 -10.02
N PRO A 105 -9.23 -8.38 -10.56
CA PRO A 105 -10.65 -8.74 -10.65
C PRO A 105 -10.87 -10.08 -11.37
N LYS A 106 -11.94 -10.82 -11.03
CA LYS A 106 -12.22 -12.14 -11.63
C LYS A 106 -12.42 -12.08 -13.15
N ASP A 107 -12.89 -10.95 -13.65
CA ASP A 107 -13.18 -10.66 -15.05
C ASP A 107 -11.99 -10.09 -15.83
N LYS A 108 -10.85 -9.81 -15.16
CA LYS A 108 -9.67 -9.21 -15.80
C LYS A 108 -8.47 -10.15 -15.74
N LYS A 109 -7.69 -10.15 -16.82
CA LYS A 109 -6.40 -10.87 -16.89
C LYS A 109 -5.27 -10.09 -16.22
N GLU A 110 -5.25 -8.79 -16.43
CA GLU A 110 -4.22 -7.91 -15.90
C GLU A 110 -4.63 -7.32 -14.54
N PRO A 111 -3.69 -7.18 -13.59
CA PRO A 111 -3.96 -6.51 -12.33
C PRO A 111 -4.16 -5.01 -12.53
N ILE A 112 -5.09 -4.44 -11.75
CA ILE A 112 -5.13 -3.01 -11.48
C ILE A 112 -4.04 -2.74 -10.43
N VAL A 113 -3.25 -1.68 -10.62
CA VAL A 113 -2.14 -1.32 -9.75
C VAL A 113 -2.44 0.03 -9.10
N VAL A 114 -2.23 0.12 -7.79
CA VAL A 114 -2.30 1.35 -7.00
C VAL A 114 -0.94 1.56 -6.35
N THR A 115 -0.23 2.59 -6.80
CA THR A 115 1.11 2.98 -6.34
C THR A 115 1.04 3.84 -5.09
N ILE A 116 2.06 3.71 -4.23
CA ILE A 116 2.10 4.31 -2.90
C ILE A 116 3.48 4.95 -2.69
N ASP A 117 3.49 6.24 -2.33
CA ASP A 117 4.65 7.01 -1.88
C ASP A 117 4.44 7.32 -0.39
N GLY A 118 5.38 6.89 0.45
CA GLY A 118 5.47 7.30 1.84
C GLY A 118 6.18 8.64 1.90
N THR A 119 5.62 9.63 2.58
CA THR A 119 6.34 10.89 2.75
C THR A 119 6.24 11.44 4.15
N ILE A 120 7.37 11.99 4.60
CA ILE A 120 7.49 12.74 5.85
C ILE A 120 7.31 14.26 5.58
N ARG A 121 7.37 14.71 4.31
CA ARG A 121 7.39 16.14 3.98
C ARG A 121 5.99 16.67 3.62
N GLU A 122 5.60 17.79 4.22
CA GLU A 122 4.27 18.42 4.06
C GLU A 122 3.97 19.00 2.67
N LYS A 123 5.00 19.24 1.83
CA LYS A 123 4.88 19.95 0.53
C LYS A 123 5.32 19.10 -0.67
N LYS A 124 4.67 17.98 -0.92
CA LYS A 124 4.68 17.34 -2.25
C LYS A 124 3.30 17.55 -2.86
N ASP A 125 3.13 18.62 -3.65
CA ASP A 125 1.89 18.88 -4.40
C ASP A 125 1.82 18.04 -5.71
N ASP A 126 2.96 17.51 -6.18
CA ASP A 126 3.05 16.63 -7.35
C ASP A 126 3.40 15.20 -6.93
N ALA A 127 2.43 14.46 -6.38
CA ALA A 127 2.61 13.04 -6.09
C ALA A 127 2.63 12.23 -7.40
N LYS A 128 3.75 11.55 -7.69
CA LYS A 128 3.88 10.61 -8.83
C LYS A 128 3.13 9.29 -8.60
N ALA A 129 2.66 9.07 -7.38
CA ALA A 129 1.96 7.87 -6.94
C ALA A 129 0.46 8.13 -6.73
N ASP A 130 -0.34 7.07 -6.82
CA ASP A 130 -1.79 7.14 -6.64
C ASP A 130 -2.18 7.46 -5.19
N LEU A 131 -1.40 6.99 -4.22
CA LEU A 131 -1.59 7.23 -2.79
C LEU A 131 -0.34 7.85 -2.16
N LEU A 132 -0.54 8.95 -1.45
CA LEU A 132 0.48 9.58 -0.62
C LEU A 132 0.23 9.27 0.86
N VAL A 133 1.07 8.43 1.46
CA VAL A 133 0.96 8.01 2.86
C VAL A 133 1.80 8.93 3.74
N LYS A 134 1.15 9.66 4.65
CA LYS A 134 1.78 10.61 5.58
C LYS A 134 1.24 10.48 6.99
N ASP A 135 2.01 10.94 7.97
CA ASP A 135 1.59 11.12 9.37
C ASP A 135 1.03 9.87 10.07
N VAL A 136 1.41 8.68 9.60
CA VAL A 136 1.04 7.42 10.24
C VAL A 136 1.87 7.28 11.53
N PRO A 137 1.22 7.23 12.71
CA PRO A 137 1.92 7.05 13.97
C PRO A 137 2.32 5.58 14.14
N ASP A 138 3.36 5.31 14.92
CA ASP A 138 3.63 3.93 15.31
C ASP A 138 2.41 3.36 16.06
N LYS A 139 2.00 2.14 15.72
CA LYS A 139 0.85 1.47 16.34
C LYS A 139 1.00 1.36 17.86
N SER A 140 2.23 1.22 18.37
CA SER A 140 2.52 1.18 19.80
C SER A 140 2.37 2.53 20.50
N ILE A 141 2.46 3.64 19.75
CA ILE A 141 2.34 5.00 20.27
C ILE A 141 0.88 5.47 20.24
N ASP A 142 0.19 5.29 19.10
CA ASP A 142 -1.20 5.70 18.93
C ASP A 142 -1.94 4.73 18.01
N ALA A 143 -2.40 3.63 18.60
CA ALA A 143 -3.12 2.57 17.90
C ALA A 143 -4.42 3.06 17.24
N ASN A 144 -5.10 4.05 17.85
CA ASN A 144 -6.35 4.58 17.33
C ASN A 144 -6.10 5.39 16.05
N LYS A 145 -5.18 6.35 16.11
CA LYS A 145 -4.83 7.14 14.92
C LYS A 145 -4.21 6.24 13.84
N PHE A 146 -3.40 5.24 14.20
CA PHE A 146 -2.90 4.25 13.24
C PHE A 146 -4.04 3.56 12.49
N ALA A 147 -5.02 2.99 13.20
CA ALA A 147 -6.16 2.29 12.59
C ALA A 147 -6.98 3.22 11.68
N VAL A 148 -7.22 4.46 12.10
CA VAL A 148 -7.91 5.46 11.28
C VAL A 148 -7.17 5.76 9.99
N MET A 149 -5.85 5.91 10.06
CA MET A 149 -5.04 6.18 8.86
C MET A 149 -5.04 4.98 7.91
N VAL A 150 -4.93 3.75 8.43
CA VAL A 150 -5.09 2.53 7.64
C VAL A 150 -6.44 2.51 6.94
N ASP A 151 -7.53 2.80 7.64
CA ASP A 151 -8.88 2.85 7.07
C ASP A 151 -9.00 3.88 5.95
N VAL A 152 -8.46 5.08 6.16
CA VAL A 152 -8.47 6.15 5.15
C VAL A 152 -7.72 5.71 3.88
N PHE A 153 -6.52 5.15 4.01
CA PHE A 153 -5.75 4.72 2.84
C PHE A 153 -6.36 3.49 2.17
N ALA A 154 -6.91 2.56 2.94
CA ALA A 154 -7.58 1.39 2.41
C ALA A 154 -8.84 1.78 1.61
N GLN A 155 -9.62 2.73 2.09
CA GLN A 155 -10.78 3.25 1.37
C GLN A 155 -10.37 3.84 0.03
N ARG A 156 -9.30 4.65 0.00
CA ARG A 156 -8.79 5.23 -1.25
C ARG A 156 -8.28 4.17 -2.23
N ALA A 157 -7.52 3.19 -1.74
CA ALA A 157 -7.07 2.08 -2.57
C ALA A 157 -8.26 1.29 -3.15
N ALA A 158 -9.27 0.98 -2.33
CA ALA A 158 -10.47 0.27 -2.78
C ALA A 158 -11.28 1.07 -3.82
N GLU A 159 -11.41 2.39 -3.64
CA GLU A 159 -12.03 3.30 -4.63
C GLU A 159 -11.31 3.24 -5.98
N LEU A 160 -9.97 3.26 -5.97
CA LEU A 160 -9.15 3.14 -7.19
C LEU A 160 -9.28 1.77 -7.86
N PHE A 161 -9.59 0.73 -7.09
CA PHE A 161 -9.92 -0.61 -7.59
C PHE A 161 -11.37 -0.74 -8.09
N GLY A 162 -12.20 0.30 -7.93
CA GLY A 162 -13.58 0.34 -8.39
C GLY A 162 -14.61 -0.20 -7.39
N ALA A 163 -14.27 -0.26 -6.10
CA ALA A 163 -15.27 -0.54 -5.05
C ALA A 163 -16.34 0.55 -5.02
N GLU A 164 -17.60 0.16 -4.80
CA GLU A 164 -18.68 1.13 -4.55
C GLU A 164 -18.40 1.87 -3.23
N LYS A 165 -18.68 3.18 -3.20
CA LYS A 165 -18.45 3.99 -2.00
C LYS A 165 -19.35 3.53 -0.86
N GLU A 166 -18.80 2.95 0.19
CA GLU A 166 -19.47 2.98 1.50
C GLU A 166 -19.60 4.44 1.97
N GLU A 167 -20.73 4.79 2.59
CA GLU A 167 -20.98 6.15 3.08
C GLU A 167 -19.90 6.59 4.09
N LYS A 168 -19.00 7.46 3.62
CA LYS A 168 -17.97 8.25 4.31
C LYS A 168 -17.10 7.49 5.35
N PRO A 169 -15.78 7.37 5.12
CA PRO A 169 -14.87 6.91 6.17
C PRO A 169 -14.93 7.88 7.37
N PRO A 170 -14.79 7.38 8.61
CA PRO A 170 -14.79 8.24 9.79
C PRO A 170 -13.64 9.24 9.69
N THR A 171 -13.96 10.53 9.67
CA THR A 171 -12.94 11.58 9.73
C THR A 171 -12.24 11.60 11.08
N VAL A 172 -10.97 12.00 11.13
CA VAL A 172 -10.18 12.18 12.36
C VAL A 172 -10.92 13.04 13.40
N LYS A 173 -11.73 14.02 12.95
CA LYS A 173 -12.61 14.82 13.82
C LYS A 173 -13.71 14.00 14.52
N THR A 174 -14.25 12.97 13.89
CA THR A 174 -15.39 12.19 14.39
C THR A 174 -15.01 11.23 15.51
N LEU A 175 -13.74 10.78 15.56
CA LEU A 175 -13.26 9.83 16.55
C LEU A 175 -12.59 10.48 17.77
N LEU A 176 -12.06 11.70 17.61
CA LEU A 176 -11.50 12.49 18.73
C LEU A 176 -12.55 13.27 19.53
N SER A 177 -13.77 13.43 18.99
CA SER A 177 -14.92 13.95 19.72
C SER A 177 -15.71 12.81 20.37
N GLY A 178 -15.24 12.28 21.50
CA GLY A 178 -16.08 11.42 22.34
C GLY A 178 -17.39 12.14 22.68
N GLY A 179 -18.52 11.57 22.27
CA GLY A 179 -19.83 12.22 22.41
C GLY A 179 -21.02 11.27 22.26
N VAL A 180 -21.24 10.44 23.28
CA VAL A 180 -22.52 9.83 23.67
C VAL A 180 -23.29 9.10 22.55
N VAL A 181 -23.02 7.80 22.38
CA VAL A 181 -24.02 6.89 21.80
C VAL A 181 -25.11 6.68 22.86
N ARG A 182 -26.24 7.38 22.71
CA ARG A 182 -27.46 7.09 23.48
C ARG A 182 -27.83 5.62 23.25
N ARG A 183 -27.69 4.78 24.27
CA ARG A 183 -28.32 3.45 24.32
C ARG A 183 -29.83 3.64 24.10
N ARG A 184 -30.37 3.16 22.99
CA ARG A 184 -31.82 2.88 22.92
C ARG A 184 -32.10 1.75 23.90
N ARG A 185 -32.81 2.07 24.99
CA ARG A 185 -33.55 1.06 25.75
C ARG A 185 -34.56 0.45 24.77
N VAL A 186 -34.46 -0.85 24.55
CA VAL A 186 -35.60 -1.64 24.11
C VAL A 186 -36.34 -1.97 25.40
N GLY A 187 -37.46 -1.28 25.64
CA GLY A 187 -38.41 -1.60 26.69
C GLY A 187 -39.58 -2.35 26.05
N GLU A 188 -39.88 -3.49 26.68
CA GLU A 188 -41.15 -4.24 26.80
C GLU A 188 -42.07 -4.38 25.59
#